data_AF-A0A7G3ZD88-F1
#
_entry.id   AF-A0A7G3ZD88-F1
#
_cell.length_a   1.000
_cell.length_b   1.000
_cell.length_c   1.000
_cell.angle_alpha   90.00
_cell.angle_beta   90.00
_cell.angle_gamma   90.00
#
_symmetry.space_group_name_H-M   'P 1'
#
loop_
_entity.id
_entity.type
_entity.pdbx_description
1 polymer ?
#
loop_
_entity_poly.entity_id
_entity_poly.type
_entity_poly.pdbx_seq_one_letter_code
_entity_poly.pdbx_strand_id
1 'polypeptide(L)'
;MTSLINEPSTDFHLKLNEQLFHIPYELLRRNVRQVHKLIEKESLVLQGLFKELDGLLKSDDLEQDKIALVKLNEIIRKVEIFEKKINRRSDEELKLLERIHVRLKFFEELEESKASGNVSRLTEWYQKYTNVLIGDYLIRNDQVRSSAEQENSGGDDGSIDDKLWNPGVIFLKQQQLDRLLDYDILLAANRISKSLTQDHDMQPLLHWIGENRTFLKKNCSFLEFEARLQEYVELLKQRDYQGAIGCFQKFLLQFAESNYADLKLASGLLVFINSCQPQQPVRPIDELIDPQIITTNEEDSSAAFRSTSQSSRDEVYEYFFRRKIPNNERRVPVPSVSKLIFKQRNGNRDLARYTDLLDSRRWYTLNELFTKEYYLMYGISHSEPLLMYLSLGISTLKTRECLHEREVPTSDKPELDNYLAKDVLATTCPVCTDEFASIAKDLPYAHHTQSKLFENPVMLPNGNIYDAKKLKSLASALNNAKLANLKDFEVMDPIDKKIYSEKEFITMYPT
;
A
#
# COMPACT_ATOMS: atom_id res chain seq x y z
N MET A 1 -42.68 -10.70 11.35
CA MET A 1 -41.62 -9.86 10.78
C MET A 1 -40.28 -10.44 11.20
N THR A 2 -39.90 -11.54 10.57
CA THR A 2 -38.58 -12.17 10.71
C THR A 2 -37.55 -11.26 10.06
N SER A 3 -36.48 -10.90 10.78
CA SER A 3 -35.44 -9.99 10.27
C SER A 3 -34.88 -10.56 8.96
N LEU A 4 -35.01 -9.79 7.88
CA LEU A 4 -34.47 -10.12 6.55
C LEU A 4 -32.93 -10.03 6.50
N ILE A 5 -32.29 -9.69 7.62
CA ILE A 5 -30.85 -9.66 7.81
C ILE A 5 -30.56 -10.67 8.92
N ASN A 6 -29.92 -11.78 8.57
CA ASN A 6 -29.37 -12.72 9.54
C ASN A 6 -28.08 -12.09 10.08
N GLU A 7 -28.25 -11.17 11.03
CA GLU A 7 -27.18 -10.29 11.47
C GLU A 7 -26.26 -11.01 12.47
N PRO A 8 -24.92 -10.91 12.32
CA PRO A 8 -23.98 -11.46 13.29
C PRO A 8 -24.14 -10.84 14.70
N SER A 9 -23.75 -11.56 15.75
CA SER A 9 -23.77 -11.02 17.11
C SER A 9 -22.76 -9.88 17.30
N THR A 10 -22.97 -9.00 18.28
CA THR A 10 -21.98 -7.96 18.64
C THR A 10 -20.61 -8.58 18.98
N ASP A 11 -20.60 -9.70 19.70
CA ASP A 11 -19.38 -10.48 19.98
C ASP A 11 -18.64 -10.92 18.71
N PHE A 12 -19.36 -11.27 17.65
CA PHE A 12 -18.75 -11.59 16.36
C PHE A 12 -18.02 -10.38 15.78
N HIS A 13 -18.63 -9.19 15.84
CA HIS A 13 -17.97 -7.95 15.39
C HIS A 13 -16.77 -7.58 16.27
N LEU A 14 -16.85 -7.78 17.59
CA LEU A 14 -15.72 -7.55 18.50
C LEU A 14 -14.56 -8.47 18.16
N LYS A 15 -14.81 -9.76 17.95
CA LYS A 15 -13.79 -10.73 17.57
C LYS A 15 -13.16 -10.40 16.22
N LEU A 16 -13.98 -9.96 15.26
CA LEU A 16 -13.51 -9.54 13.94
C LEU A 16 -12.62 -8.28 14.00
N ASN A 17 -12.85 -7.42 14.99
CA ASN A 17 -12.13 -6.16 15.18
C ASN A 17 -11.17 -6.17 16.39
N GLU A 18 -10.74 -7.35 16.84
CA GLU A 18 -9.86 -7.52 18.01
C GLU A 18 -8.59 -6.66 17.91
N GLN A 19 -8.08 -6.49 16.69
CA GLN A 19 -6.87 -5.70 16.41
C GLN A 19 -7.01 -4.23 16.79
N LEU A 20 -8.23 -3.67 16.72
CA LEU A 20 -8.50 -2.31 17.18
C LEU A 20 -8.23 -2.16 18.69
N PHE A 21 -8.20 -3.23 19.47
CA PHE A 21 -7.89 -3.17 20.91
C PHE A 21 -6.46 -3.62 21.23
N HIS A 22 -5.84 -4.40 20.33
CA HIS A 22 -4.48 -4.91 20.54
C HIS A 22 -3.42 -3.79 20.52
N ILE A 23 -3.51 -2.86 19.57
CA ILE A 23 -2.54 -1.74 19.45
C ILE A 23 -2.49 -0.89 20.74
N PRO A 24 -3.61 -0.32 21.25
CA PRO A 24 -3.56 0.50 22.45
C PRO A 24 -3.14 -0.32 23.67
N TYR A 25 -3.49 -1.61 23.73
CA TYR A 25 -3.03 -2.52 24.79
C TYR A 25 -1.50 -2.66 24.81
N GLU A 26 -0.87 -2.92 23.65
CA GLU A 26 0.60 -3.03 23.58
C GLU A 26 1.29 -1.69 23.85
N LEU A 27 0.69 -0.56 23.42
CA LEU A 27 1.19 0.77 23.76
C LEU A 27 1.11 1.06 25.27
N LEU A 28 0.00 0.71 25.93
CA LEU A 28 -0.13 0.81 27.39
C LEU A 28 0.92 -0.04 28.10
N ARG A 29 1.10 -1.29 27.66
CA ARG A 29 2.10 -2.19 28.23
C ARG A 29 3.52 -1.65 28.06
N ARG A 30 3.84 -1.03 26.92
CA ARG A 30 5.11 -0.34 26.67
C ARG A 30 5.26 0.87 27.60
N ASN A 31 4.23 1.69 27.75
CA ASN A 31 4.24 2.86 28.62
C ASN A 31 4.51 2.46 30.07
N VAL A 32 3.80 1.45 30.59
CA VAL A 32 4.00 0.91 31.94
C VAL A 32 5.45 0.46 32.16
N ARG A 33 6.07 -0.24 31.20
CA ARG A 33 7.50 -0.61 31.31
C ARG A 33 8.42 0.61 31.33
N GLN A 34 8.09 1.65 30.56
CA GLN A 34 8.87 2.89 30.52
C GLN A 34 8.73 3.71 31.80
N VAL A 35 7.53 3.76 32.39
CA VAL A 35 7.26 4.37 33.70
C VAL A 35 8.07 3.66 34.79
N HIS A 36 8.02 2.33 34.86
CA HIS A 36 8.83 1.58 35.84
C HIS A 36 10.33 1.85 35.69
N LYS A 37 10.86 1.80 34.47
CA LYS A 37 12.28 2.11 34.20
C LYS A 37 12.65 3.55 34.57
N LEU A 38 11.74 4.50 34.34
CA LEU A 38 11.93 5.90 34.70
C LEU A 38 11.97 6.06 36.23
N ILE A 39 11.03 5.44 36.94
CA ILE A 39 10.97 5.47 38.41
C ILE A 39 12.23 4.85 39.02
N GLU A 40 12.65 3.66 38.57
CA GLU A 40 13.87 3.00 39.05
C GLU A 40 15.11 3.88 38.82
N LYS A 41 15.26 4.42 37.61
CA LYS A 41 16.41 5.25 37.25
C LYS A 41 16.48 6.52 38.09
N GLU A 42 15.38 7.27 38.17
CA GLU A 42 15.35 8.54 38.90
C GLU A 42 15.43 8.31 40.42
N SER A 43 14.85 7.22 40.94
CA SER A 43 14.99 6.82 42.35
C SER A 43 16.45 6.54 42.73
N LEU A 44 17.20 5.80 41.89
CA LEU A 44 18.63 5.54 42.13
C LEU A 44 19.46 6.83 42.13
N VAL A 45 19.17 7.76 41.20
CA VAL A 45 19.85 9.06 41.14
C VAL A 45 19.56 9.89 42.39
N LEU A 46 18.29 9.97 42.81
CA LEU A 46 17.89 10.71 44.00
C LEU A 46 18.50 10.11 45.27
N GLN A 47 18.52 8.78 45.41
CA GLN A 47 19.20 8.11 46.53
C GLN A 47 20.69 8.45 46.60
N GLY A 48 21.37 8.58 45.45
CA GLY A 48 22.75 9.04 45.38
C GLY A 48 22.91 10.48 45.91
N LEU A 49 22.07 11.39 45.43
CA LEU A 49 22.10 12.80 45.86
C LEU A 49 21.76 12.98 47.35
N PHE A 50 20.81 12.21 47.88
CA PHE A 50 20.49 12.23 49.32
C PHE A 50 21.66 11.72 50.16
N LYS A 51 22.37 10.66 49.72
CA LYS A 51 23.58 10.18 50.42
C LYS A 51 24.71 11.22 50.43
N GLU A 52 24.90 11.95 49.33
CA GLU A 52 25.85 13.07 49.27
C GLU A 52 25.46 14.18 50.24
N LEU A 53 24.17 14.56 50.26
CA LEU A 53 23.64 15.57 51.18
C LEU A 53 23.81 15.16 52.65
N ASP A 54 23.49 13.91 53.00
CA ASP A 54 23.70 13.35 54.34
C ASP A 54 25.17 13.33 54.74
N GLY A 55 26.08 13.22 53.78
CA GLY A 55 27.52 13.35 54.00
C GLY A 55 27.95 14.77 54.36
N LEU A 56 27.41 15.77 53.64
CA LEU A 56 27.70 17.19 53.85
C LEU A 56 27.11 17.73 55.16
N LEU A 57 25.95 17.23 55.58
CA LEU A 57 25.28 17.64 56.82
C LEU A 57 25.90 17.03 58.09
N LYS A 58 26.83 16.08 57.98
CA LYS A 58 27.55 15.51 59.13
C LYS A 58 28.71 16.36 59.61
N SER A 59 29.17 17.31 58.81
CA SER A 59 30.21 18.27 59.18
C SER A 59 29.58 19.52 59.79
N ASP A 60 29.95 19.86 61.03
CA ASP A 60 29.62 21.13 61.72
C ASP A 60 30.41 22.32 61.13
N ASP A 61 30.45 22.46 59.80
CA ASP A 61 31.17 23.52 59.09
C ASP A 61 30.21 24.35 58.21
N LEU A 62 30.22 25.67 58.40
CA LEU A 62 29.36 26.62 57.73
C LEU A 62 29.55 26.62 56.20
N GLU A 63 30.75 26.31 55.72
CA GLU A 63 31.01 26.21 54.27
C GLU A 63 30.41 24.93 53.67
N GLN A 64 30.36 23.84 54.44
CA GLN A 64 29.70 22.59 54.04
C GLN A 64 28.17 22.76 54.00
N ASP A 65 27.61 23.53 54.93
CA ASP A 65 26.18 23.86 54.94
C ASP A 65 25.76 24.67 53.69
N LYS A 66 26.59 25.62 53.25
CA LYS A 66 26.35 26.36 52.00
C LYS A 66 26.33 25.41 50.78
N ILE A 67 27.23 24.43 50.74
CA ILE A 67 27.28 23.42 49.68
C ILE A 67 26.06 22.49 49.76
N ALA A 68 25.64 22.12 50.97
CA ALA A 68 24.44 21.33 51.22
C ALA A 68 23.17 22.04 50.71
N LEU A 69 23.05 23.37 50.90
CA LEU A 69 21.94 24.17 50.35
C LEU A 69 21.92 24.17 48.81
N VAL A 70 23.09 24.25 48.16
CA VAL A 70 23.18 24.14 46.69
C VAL A 70 22.74 22.76 46.23
N LYS A 71 23.15 21.70 46.94
CA LYS A 71 22.74 20.31 46.66
C LYS A 71 21.25 20.07 46.88
N LEU A 72 20.66 20.67 47.90
CA LEU A 72 19.22 20.61 48.13
C LEU A 72 18.44 21.25 46.97
N ASN A 73 18.89 22.41 46.47
CA ASN A 73 18.32 23.03 45.27
C ASN A 73 18.49 22.16 44.02
N GLU A 74 19.60 21.44 43.88
CA GLU A 74 19.79 20.43 42.81
C GLU A 74 18.74 19.31 42.91
N ILE A 75 18.52 18.77 44.11
CA ILE A 75 17.51 17.72 44.36
C ILE A 75 16.10 18.23 44.02
N ILE A 76 15.72 19.44 44.46
CA ILE A 76 14.42 20.04 44.14
C ILE A 76 14.22 20.09 42.62
N ARG A 77 15.19 20.62 41.87
CA ARG A 77 15.12 20.68 40.40
C ARG A 77 14.99 19.30 39.76
N LYS A 78 15.68 18.29 40.30
CA LYS A 78 15.58 16.91 39.80
C LYS A 78 14.20 16.32 40.05
N VAL A 79 13.62 16.55 41.23
CA VAL A 79 12.26 16.10 41.57
C VAL A 79 11.22 16.78 40.67
N GLU A 80 11.32 18.09 40.44
CA GLU A 80 10.42 18.82 39.51
C GLU A 80 10.51 18.28 38.08
N ILE A 81 11.72 17.97 37.59
CA ILE A 81 11.91 17.37 36.26
C ILE A 81 11.32 15.95 36.23
N PHE A 82 11.50 15.17 37.30
CA PHE A 82 10.97 13.83 37.40
C PHE A 82 9.44 13.83 37.41
N GLU A 83 8.82 14.72 38.19
CA GLU A 83 7.37 14.95 38.21
C GLU A 83 6.84 15.29 36.81
N LYS A 84 7.48 16.23 36.10
CA LYS A 84 7.11 16.58 34.72
C LYS A 84 7.21 15.38 33.78
N LYS A 85 8.22 14.51 33.93
CA LYS A 85 8.36 13.30 33.10
C LYS A 85 7.28 12.26 33.42
N ILE A 86 6.93 12.06 34.70
CA ILE A 86 5.84 11.16 35.10
C ILE A 86 4.51 11.68 34.57
N ASN A 87 4.20 12.97 34.76
CA ASN A 87 2.94 13.56 34.31
C ASN A 87 2.76 13.40 32.79
N ARG A 88 3.81 13.61 32.00
CA ARG A 88 3.78 13.34 30.54
C ARG A 88 3.42 11.88 30.21
N ARG A 89 3.98 10.92 30.94
CA ARG A 89 3.68 9.49 30.75
C ARG A 89 2.27 9.12 31.22
N SER A 90 1.78 9.78 32.26
CA SER A 90 0.40 9.65 32.73
C SER A 90 -0.58 10.21 31.69
N ASP A 91 -0.28 11.37 31.09
CA ASP A 91 -1.09 11.96 30.02
C ASP A 91 -1.14 11.06 28.78
N GLU A 92 0.00 10.43 28.42
CA GLU A 92 0.06 9.41 27.37
C GLU A 92 -0.83 8.20 27.69
N GLU A 93 -0.81 7.72 28.94
CA GLU A 93 -1.66 6.62 29.39
C GLU A 93 -3.15 6.95 29.29
N LEU A 94 -3.55 8.13 29.77
CA LEU A 94 -4.93 8.60 29.71
C LEU A 94 -5.44 8.68 28.26
N LYS A 95 -4.62 9.18 27.33
CA LYS A 95 -4.95 9.21 25.90
C LYS A 95 -5.19 7.81 25.34
N LEU A 96 -4.37 6.83 25.71
CA LEU A 96 -4.53 5.44 25.26
C LEU A 96 -5.79 4.79 25.85
N LEU A 97 -6.08 5.04 27.12
CA LEU A 97 -7.32 4.58 27.77
C LEU A 97 -8.57 5.21 27.12
N GLU A 98 -8.49 6.50 26.76
CA GLU A 98 -9.57 7.18 26.04
C GLU A 98 -9.85 6.53 24.67
N ARG A 99 -8.81 6.13 23.92
CA ARG A 99 -8.99 5.38 22.65
C ARG A 99 -9.77 4.09 22.86
N ILE A 100 -9.43 3.31 23.89
CA ILE A 100 -10.13 2.07 24.23
C ILE A 100 -11.59 2.37 24.61
N HIS A 101 -11.81 3.38 25.45
CA HIS A 101 -13.15 3.75 25.89
C HIS A 101 -14.06 4.16 24.72
N VAL A 102 -13.56 4.98 23.79
CA VAL A 102 -14.33 5.39 22.59
C VAL A 102 -14.69 4.18 21.73
N ARG A 103 -13.79 3.20 21.59
CA ARG A 103 -14.04 1.96 20.84
C ARG A 103 -15.07 1.07 21.53
N LEU A 104 -15.02 0.93 22.85
CA LEU A 104 -16.03 0.17 23.60
C LEU A 104 -17.42 0.78 23.41
N LYS A 105 -17.53 2.10 23.59
CA LYS A 105 -18.78 2.84 23.37
C LYS A 105 -19.32 2.63 21.94
N PHE A 106 -18.44 2.60 20.94
CA PHE A 106 -18.85 2.34 19.56
C PHE A 106 -19.48 0.96 19.35
N PHE A 107 -19.04 -0.08 20.07
CA PHE A 107 -19.66 -1.41 20.00
C PHE A 107 -20.86 -1.55 20.93
N GLU A 108 -20.92 -0.82 22.04
CA GLU A 108 -22.13 -0.69 22.88
C GLU A 108 -23.28 -0.06 22.06
N GLU A 109 -22.99 0.98 21.24
CA GLU A 109 -23.97 1.57 20.30
C GLU A 109 -24.55 0.53 19.32
N LEU A 110 -23.75 -0.46 18.89
CA LEU A 110 -24.21 -1.55 18.04
C LEU A 110 -25.17 -2.47 18.79
N GLU A 111 -24.81 -2.86 20.01
CA GLU A 111 -25.64 -3.71 20.87
C GLU A 111 -26.99 -3.05 21.17
N GLU A 112 -26.98 -1.77 21.53
CA GLU A 112 -28.21 -0.99 21.75
C GLU A 112 -29.06 -0.89 20.48
N SER A 113 -28.43 -0.64 19.33
CA SER A 113 -29.12 -0.55 18.04
C SER A 113 -29.82 -1.87 17.69
N LYS A 114 -29.14 -3.00 17.91
CA LYS A 114 -29.70 -4.35 17.73
C LYS A 114 -30.84 -4.63 18.69
N ALA A 115 -30.68 -4.31 19.98
CA ALA A 115 -31.71 -4.49 20.99
C ALA A 115 -32.97 -3.67 20.70
N SER A 116 -32.81 -2.46 20.13
CA SER A 116 -33.93 -1.59 19.77
C SER A 116 -34.68 -2.03 18.50
N GLY A 117 -34.11 -2.90 17.67
CA GLY A 117 -34.69 -3.33 16.39
C GLY A 117 -34.83 -2.20 15.34
N ASN A 118 -34.19 -1.05 15.56
CA ASN A 118 -34.29 0.10 14.66
C ASN A 118 -33.30 -0.01 13.49
N VAL A 119 -33.83 -0.31 12.30
CA VAL A 119 -33.04 -0.48 11.07
C VAL A 119 -32.27 0.79 10.68
N SER A 120 -32.79 2.00 10.97
CA SER A 120 -32.09 3.25 10.65
C SER A 120 -30.81 3.39 11.45
N ARG A 121 -30.89 3.21 12.79
CA ARG A 121 -29.73 3.29 13.68
C ARG A 121 -28.67 2.25 13.33
N LEU A 122 -29.12 1.05 13.00
CA LEU A 122 -28.22 -0.02 12.57
C LEU A 122 -27.50 0.33 11.26
N THR A 123 -28.23 0.89 10.29
CA THR A 123 -27.66 1.34 9.01
C THR A 123 -26.64 2.44 9.23
N GLU A 124 -26.94 3.42 10.09
CA GLU A 124 -26.01 4.50 10.47
C GLU A 124 -24.74 3.94 11.10
N TRP A 125 -24.84 2.93 11.97
CA TRP A 125 -23.67 2.28 12.56
C TRP A 125 -22.80 1.59 11.50
N TYR A 126 -23.39 0.83 10.58
CA TYR A 126 -22.65 0.18 9.49
C TYR A 126 -22.01 1.19 8.54
N GLN A 127 -22.65 2.33 8.29
CA GLN A 127 -22.05 3.43 7.52
C GLN A 127 -20.82 4.00 8.24
N LYS A 128 -20.91 4.27 9.55
CA LYS A 128 -19.75 4.70 10.35
C LYS A 128 -18.63 3.66 10.31
N TYR A 129 -18.95 2.38 10.51
CA TYR A 129 -17.97 1.30 10.44
C TYR A 129 -17.31 1.21 9.06
N THR A 130 -18.09 1.33 7.98
CA THR A 130 -17.57 1.37 6.61
C THR A 130 -16.62 2.53 6.40
N ASN A 131 -16.93 3.72 6.94
CA ASN A 131 -16.02 4.87 6.90
C ASN A 131 -14.70 4.60 7.65
N VAL A 132 -14.75 3.88 8.77
CA VAL A 132 -13.51 3.45 9.47
C VAL A 132 -12.66 2.55 8.58
N LEU A 133 -13.27 1.59 7.87
CA LEU A 133 -12.57 0.68 6.95
C LEU A 133 -11.96 1.42 5.75
N ILE A 134 -12.69 2.39 5.19
CA ILE A 134 -12.18 3.27 4.13
C ILE A 134 -10.99 4.07 4.65
N GLY A 135 -11.11 4.67 5.84
CA GLY A 135 -10.01 5.40 6.47
C GLY A 135 -8.76 4.55 6.68
N ASP A 136 -8.90 3.33 7.21
CA ASP A 136 -7.80 2.37 7.40
C ASP A 136 -7.11 2.04 6.06
N TYR A 137 -7.89 1.74 5.01
CA TYR A 137 -7.34 1.45 3.68
C TYR A 137 -6.54 2.63 3.11
N LEU A 138 -7.10 3.85 3.17
CA LEU A 138 -6.44 5.05 2.65
C LEU A 138 -5.16 5.39 3.44
N ILE A 139 -5.18 5.23 4.77
CA ILE A 139 -3.99 5.46 5.62
C ILE A 139 -2.85 4.50 5.26
N ARG A 140 -3.17 3.23 4.96
CA ARG A 140 -2.16 2.22 4.62
C ARG A 140 -1.60 2.40 3.22
N ASN A 141 -2.41 2.83 2.25
CA ASN A 141 -2.04 2.78 0.84
C ASN A 141 -1.66 4.13 0.23
N ASP A 142 -2.21 5.24 0.70
CA ASP A 142 -1.92 6.55 0.12
C ASP A 142 -0.57 7.12 0.57
N GLN A 143 -0.07 8.07 -0.20
CA GLN A 143 1.13 8.83 0.14
C GLN A 143 0.87 9.78 1.31
N VAL A 144 1.84 9.82 2.22
CA VAL A 144 1.91 10.85 3.25
C VAL A 144 2.61 12.07 2.64
N ARG A 145 1.88 13.17 2.49
CA ARG A 145 2.40 14.39 1.86
C ARG A 145 2.81 15.40 2.93
N SER A 146 3.93 16.09 2.69
CA SER A 146 4.36 17.22 3.52
C SER A 146 3.76 18.53 2.99
N SER A 147 3.28 19.39 3.89
CA SER A 147 2.67 20.69 3.59
C SER A 147 3.65 21.75 3.04
N ALA A 148 4.65 21.37 2.23
CA ALA A 148 5.51 22.33 1.54
C ALA A 148 4.79 23.02 0.36
N GLU A 149 3.63 22.52 -0.07
CA GLU A 149 2.87 23.05 -1.22
C GLU A 149 1.68 23.96 -0.81
N GLN A 150 1.52 24.30 0.47
CA GLN A 150 0.54 25.27 0.95
C GLN A 150 1.20 26.36 1.82
N GLU A 151 2.17 27.06 1.24
CA GLU A 151 2.53 28.40 1.72
C GLU A 151 1.36 29.36 1.42
N ASN A 152 0.33 29.41 2.28
CA ASN A 152 -0.57 30.59 2.41
C ASN A 152 -1.63 30.47 3.53
N SER A 153 -1.34 29.76 4.63
CA SER A 153 -2.22 29.80 5.82
C SER A 153 -1.36 29.93 7.08
N GLY A 154 -1.19 31.17 7.54
CA GLY A 154 -0.46 31.47 8.77
C GLY A 154 -1.16 30.91 10.01
N GLY A 155 -0.43 30.17 10.81
CA GLY A 155 -0.87 29.57 12.08
C GLY A 155 0.28 28.84 12.76
N ASP A 156 1.08 29.60 13.51
CA ASP A 156 2.23 29.14 14.28
C ASP A 156 1.76 28.58 15.64
N ASP A 157 1.38 27.29 15.68
CA ASP A 157 1.44 26.42 16.89
C ASP A 157 1.16 24.92 16.60
N GLY A 158 1.25 24.48 15.34
CA GLY A 158 0.95 23.09 14.97
C GLY A 158 2.11 22.14 15.28
N SER A 159 1.83 21.07 16.03
CA SER A 159 2.74 19.94 16.21
C SER A 159 3.23 19.41 14.85
N ILE A 160 4.39 18.74 14.80
CA ILE A 160 4.96 18.20 13.54
C ILE A 160 3.96 17.30 12.78
N ASP A 161 3.00 16.69 13.48
CA ASP A 161 1.94 15.87 12.89
C ASP A 161 0.84 16.67 12.17
N ASP A 162 0.70 17.99 12.40
CA ASP A 162 -0.23 18.85 11.64
C ASP A 162 0.34 19.29 10.27
N LYS A 163 1.64 19.12 10.04
CA LYS A 163 2.32 19.48 8.77
C LYS A 163 2.40 18.33 7.76
N LEU A 164 1.86 17.16 8.10
CA LEU A 164 1.82 15.98 7.25
C LEU A 164 0.37 15.57 7.07
N TRP A 165 -0.09 15.49 5.83
CA TRP A 165 -1.46 15.10 5.54
C TRP A 165 -1.53 13.79 4.76
N ASN A 166 -2.41 12.92 5.22
CA ASN A 166 -2.81 11.69 4.53
C ASN A 166 -4.33 11.76 4.32
N PRO A 167 -4.84 11.43 3.10
CA PRO A 167 -6.26 11.54 2.78
C PRO A 167 -7.17 10.78 3.75
N GLY A 168 -6.77 9.59 4.20
CA GLY A 168 -7.54 8.78 5.13
C GLY A 168 -7.67 9.41 6.52
N VAL A 169 -6.63 10.09 7.01
CA VAL A 169 -6.68 10.83 8.28
C VAL A 169 -7.64 12.01 8.19
N ILE A 170 -7.57 12.77 7.09
CA ILE A 170 -8.49 13.90 6.86
C ILE A 170 -9.92 13.41 6.81
N PHE A 171 -10.16 12.34 6.06
CA PHE A 171 -11.47 11.72 5.93
C PHE A 171 -12.04 11.32 7.29
N LEU A 172 -11.27 10.60 8.12
CA LEU A 172 -11.72 10.20 9.45
C LEU A 172 -11.98 11.38 10.38
N LYS A 173 -11.13 12.43 10.36
CA LYS A 173 -11.35 13.65 11.16
C LYS A 173 -12.64 14.38 10.76
N GLN A 174 -12.91 14.49 9.45
CA GLN A 174 -14.16 15.10 8.95
C GLN A 174 -15.39 14.32 9.39
N GLN A 175 -15.30 12.99 9.43
CA GLN A 175 -16.37 12.11 9.89
C GLN A 175 -16.44 11.99 11.43
N GLN A 176 -15.50 12.59 12.17
CA GLN A 176 -15.36 12.45 13.63
C GLN A 176 -15.15 10.99 14.09
N LEU A 177 -14.42 10.20 13.29
CA LEU A 177 -14.14 8.78 13.52
C LEU A 177 -12.64 8.50 13.73
N ASP A 178 -11.80 9.53 13.79
CA ASP A 178 -10.34 9.43 13.91
C ASP A 178 -9.90 8.69 15.18
N ARG A 179 -10.67 8.81 16.27
CA ARG A 179 -10.37 8.13 17.55
C ARG A 179 -10.64 6.62 17.52
N LEU A 180 -11.37 6.12 16.53
CA LEU A 180 -11.65 4.68 16.40
C LEU A 180 -10.48 3.89 15.82
N LEU A 181 -9.49 4.55 15.24
CA LEU A 181 -8.33 3.93 14.60
C LEU A 181 -7.02 4.51 15.14
N ASP A 182 -6.02 3.67 15.37
CA ASP A 182 -4.66 4.11 15.75
C ASP A 182 -3.88 4.58 14.51
N TYR A 183 -4.39 5.64 13.89
CA TYR A 183 -3.86 6.16 12.63
C TYR A 183 -2.40 6.62 12.75
N ASP A 184 -1.96 7.06 13.93
CA ASP A 184 -0.56 7.44 14.20
C ASP A 184 0.40 6.26 13.98
N ILE A 185 0.04 5.07 14.46
CA ILE A 185 0.83 3.85 14.30
C ILE A 185 0.83 3.37 12.85
N LEU A 186 -0.32 3.47 12.17
CA LEU A 186 -0.45 3.08 10.76
C LEU A 186 0.31 4.04 9.83
N LEU A 187 0.25 5.34 10.10
CA LEU A 187 1.01 6.36 9.37
C LEU A 187 2.51 6.17 9.53
N ALA A 188 2.99 5.86 10.73
CA ALA A 188 4.41 5.57 10.94
C ALA A 188 4.88 4.38 10.08
N ALA A 189 4.07 3.32 9.98
CA ALA A 189 4.35 2.19 9.09
C ALA A 189 4.34 2.60 7.61
N ASN A 190 3.31 3.34 7.18
CA ASN A 190 3.17 3.82 5.82
C ASN A 190 4.36 4.72 5.43
N ARG A 191 4.77 5.67 6.28
CA ARG A 191 5.91 6.57 6.04
C ARG A 191 7.19 5.78 5.71
N ILE A 192 7.51 4.78 6.53
CA ILE A 192 8.69 3.93 6.30
C ILE A 192 8.52 3.12 5.01
N SER A 193 7.34 2.53 4.79
CA SER A 193 7.04 1.73 3.59
C SER A 193 7.15 2.53 2.28
N LYS A 194 6.63 3.76 2.26
CA LYS A 194 6.70 4.65 1.09
C LYS A 194 8.10 5.19 0.86
N SER A 195 8.82 5.51 1.94
CA SER A 195 10.24 5.89 1.87
C SER A 195 11.10 4.78 1.22
N LEU A 196 10.83 3.51 1.53
CA LEU A 196 11.52 2.38 0.90
C LEU A 196 11.11 2.17 -0.56
N THR A 197 9.82 2.23 -0.87
CA THR A 197 9.30 1.83 -2.19
C THR A 197 9.32 2.94 -3.24
N GLN A 198 9.31 4.21 -2.83
CA GLN A 198 9.27 5.36 -3.74
C GLN A 198 10.55 6.17 -3.67
N ASP A 199 10.92 6.62 -2.47
CA ASP A 199 12.08 7.50 -2.28
C ASP A 199 13.42 6.72 -2.28
N HIS A 200 13.35 5.39 -2.13
CA HIS A 200 14.52 4.52 -1.97
C HIS A 200 15.44 5.01 -0.85
N ASP A 201 14.83 5.46 0.27
CA ASP A 201 15.53 5.92 1.47
C ASP A 201 15.43 4.88 2.59
N MET A 202 16.60 4.56 3.16
CA MET A 202 16.77 3.56 4.21
C MET A 202 16.74 4.16 5.62
N GLN A 203 16.91 5.49 5.76
CA GLN A 203 17.11 6.11 7.06
C GLN A 203 15.93 5.88 8.03
N PRO A 204 14.66 6.03 7.61
CA PRO A 204 13.52 5.77 8.49
C PRO A 204 13.48 4.32 8.99
N LEU A 205 13.78 3.37 8.10
CA LEU A 205 13.85 1.94 8.45
C LEU A 205 14.99 1.66 9.44
N LEU A 206 16.20 2.16 9.17
CA LEU A 206 17.37 1.93 10.03
C LEU A 206 17.18 2.53 11.42
N HIS A 207 16.55 3.71 11.50
CA HIS A 207 16.16 4.32 12.76
C HIS A 207 15.21 3.42 13.55
N TRP A 208 14.12 2.97 12.91
CA TRP A 208 13.15 2.07 13.53
C TRP A 208 13.75 0.74 13.98
N ILE A 209 14.65 0.14 13.18
CA ILE A 209 15.39 -1.07 13.55
C ILE A 209 16.22 -0.81 14.82
N GLY A 210 16.89 0.34 14.89
CA GLY A 210 17.70 0.75 16.05
C GLY A 210 16.89 0.84 17.35
N GLU A 211 15.68 1.40 17.29
CA GLU A 211 14.78 1.51 18.45
C GLU A 211 14.22 0.16 18.91
N ASN A 212 14.01 -0.77 17.98
CA ASN A 212 13.28 -2.02 18.23
C ASN A 212 14.17 -3.28 18.18
N ARG A 213 15.51 -3.13 18.31
CA ARG A 213 16.47 -4.24 18.26
C ARG A 213 16.15 -5.41 19.20
N THR A 214 15.69 -5.13 20.41
CA THR A 214 15.36 -6.19 21.38
C THR A 214 14.19 -7.06 20.92
N PHE A 215 13.21 -6.45 20.25
CA PHE A 215 12.07 -7.18 19.67
C PHE A 215 12.53 -8.03 18.49
N LEU A 216 13.30 -7.45 17.57
CA LEU A 216 13.81 -8.15 16.38
C LEU A 216 14.68 -9.35 16.76
N LYS A 217 15.56 -9.21 17.76
CA LYS A 217 16.37 -10.32 18.28
C LYS A 217 15.53 -11.42 18.91
N LYS A 218 14.49 -11.06 19.68
CA LYS A 218 13.58 -12.04 20.30
C LYS A 218 12.82 -12.86 19.26
N ASN A 219 12.47 -12.25 18.13
CA ASN A 219 11.74 -12.90 17.04
C ASN A 219 12.65 -13.53 15.98
N CYS A 220 13.97 -13.53 16.19
CA CYS A 220 14.95 -14.01 15.22
C CYS A 220 14.77 -13.39 13.82
N SER A 221 14.44 -12.10 13.76
CA SER A 221 14.12 -11.41 12.51
C SER A 221 15.36 -11.25 11.61
N PHE A 222 15.15 -11.46 10.32
CA PHE A 222 16.16 -11.27 9.28
C PHE A 222 16.27 -9.82 8.77
N LEU A 223 15.37 -8.95 9.23
CA LEU A 223 15.23 -7.59 8.72
C LEU A 223 16.47 -6.71 8.95
N GLU A 224 17.14 -6.83 10.10
CA GLU A 224 18.35 -6.04 10.39
C GLU A 224 19.48 -6.39 9.41
N PHE A 225 19.64 -7.67 9.06
CA PHE A 225 20.65 -8.08 8.09
C PHE A 225 20.33 -7.55 6.69
N GLU A 226 19.11 -7.78 6.19
CA GLU A 226 18.71 -7.35 4.84
C GLU A 226 18.77 -5.83 4.68
N ALA A 227 18.37 -5.06 5.70
CA ALA A 227 18.45 -3.61 5.66
C ALA A 227 19.91 -3.12 5.57
N ARG A 228 20.84 -3.73 6.33
CA ARG A 228 22.27 -3.39 6.28
C ARG A 228 22.93 -3.84 4.99
N LEU A 229 22.50 -4.97 4.43
CA LEU A 229 22.94 -5.44 3.13
C LEU A 229 22.48 -4.48 2.04
N GLN A 230 21.24 -4.00 2.10
CA GLN A 230 20.74 -3.00 1.15
C GLN A 230 21.51 -1.67 1.28
N GLU A 231 21.75 -1.18 2.50
CA GLU A 231 22.60 0.00 2.77
C GLU A 231 23.99 -0.16 2.13
N TYR A 232 24.61 -1.33 2.29
CA TYR A 232 25.88 -1.66 1.66
C TYR A 232 25.81 -1.62 0.12
N VAL A 233 24.80 -2.24 -0.48
CA VAL A 233 24.62 -2.25 -1.94
C VAL A 233 24.43 -0.83 -2.49
N GLU A 234 23.65 0.01 -1.82
CA GLU A 234 23.41 1.38 -2.27
C GLU A 234 24.67 2.26 -2.16
N LEU A 235 25.49 2.09 -1.11
CA LEU A 235 26.80 2.75 -1.02
C LEU A 235 27.73 2.32 -2.16
N LEU A 236 27.73 1.04 -2.51
CA LEU A 236 28.49 0.56 -3.67
C LEU A 236 27.98 1.16 -4.99
N LYS A 237 26.65 1.26 -5.16
CA LYS A 237 26.06 1.89 -6.36
C LYS A 237 26.46 3.36 -6.50
N GLN A 238 26.61 4.08 -5.38
CA GLN A 238 27.07 5.47 -5.32
C GLN A 238 28.60 5.61 -5.46
N ARG A 239 29.35 4.50 -5.58
CA ARG A 239 30.82 4.44 -5.60
C ARG A 239 31.49 4.93 -4.32
N ASP A 240 30.77 4.99 -3.20
CA ASP A 240 31.36 5.22 -1.87
C ASP A 240 31.89 3.89 -1.31
N TYR A 241 33.06 3.47 -1.81
CA TYR A 241 33.70 2.23 -1.38
C TYR A 241 34.14 2.26 0.08
N GLN A 242 34.53 3.44 0.60
CA GLN A 242 34.99 3.58 1.98
C GLN A 242 33.82 3.41 2.96
N GLY A 243 32.69 4.07 2.68
CA GLY A 243 31.44 3.91 3.42
C GLY A 243 30.95 2.46 3.37
N ALA A 244 30.96 1.84 2.18
CA ALA A 244 30.53 0.45 2.01
C ALA A 244 31.39 -0.54 2.82
N ILE A 245 32.72 -0.41 2.78
CA ILE A 245 33.62 -1.27 3.59
C ILE A 245 33.37 -1.05 5.08
N GLY A 246 33.18 0.21 5.51
CA GLY A 246 32.84 0.54 6.90
C GLY A 246 31.53 -0.08 7.36
N CYS A 247 30.49 -0.03 6.52
CA CYS A 247 29.19 -0.68 6.77
C CYS A 247 29.35 -2.20 6.91
N PHE A 248 30.09 -2.82 5.97
CA PHE A 248 30.34 -4.26 5.96
C PHE A 248 31.03 -4.74 7.25
N GLN A 249 32.10 -4.05 7.65
CA GLN A 249 32.88 -4.41 8.83
C GLN A 249 32.10 -4.21 10.13
N LYS A 250 31.33 -3.13 10.25
CA LYS A 250 30.64 -2.76 11.49
C LYS A 250 29.33 -3.53 11.69
N PHE A 251 28.54 -3.70 10.63
CA PHE A 251 27.15 -4.15 10.75
C PHE A 251 26.88 -5.52 10.12
N LEU A 252 27.63 -5.94 9.10
CA LEU A 252 27.38 -7.20 8.41
C LEU A 252 28.18 -8.37 9.00
N LEU A 253 29.42 -8.15 9.46
CA LEU A 253 30.29 -9.22 9.99
C LEU A 253 29.71 -9.95 11.21
N GLN A 254 28.87 -9.29 12.01
CA GLN A 254 28.18 -9.94 13.14
C GLN A 254 27.26 -11.10 12.69
N PHE A 255 26.89 -11.15 11.42
CA PHE A 255 26.07 -12.20 10.81
C PHE A 255 26.88 -13.22 9.99
N ALA A 256 28.21 -13.25 10.14
CA ALA A 256 29.06 -14.14 9.36
C ALA A 256 28.76 -15.63 9.60
N GLU A 257 28.37 -16.01 10.82
CA GLU A 257 28.02 -17.39 11.15
C GLU A 257 26.65 -17.80 10.57
N SER A 258 25.68 -16.87 10.52
CA SER A 258 24.33 -17.15 10.03
C SER A 258 24.20 -17.01 8.51
N ASN A 259 24.92 -16.06 7.89
CA ASN A 259 24.71 -15.63 6.50
C ASN A 259 25.99 -15.58 5.68
N TYR A 260 26.90 -16.53 5.90
CA TYR A 260 28.19 -16.56 5.21
C TYR A 260 28.09 -16.48 3.68
N ALA A 261 27.12 -17.16 3.07
CA ALA A 261 26.92 -17.17 1.62
C ALA A 261 26.60 -15.77 1.07
N ASP A 262 25.73 -15.03 1.76
CA ASP A 262 25.33 -13.68 1.37
C ASP A 262 26.48 -12.69 1.57
N LEU A 263 27.24 -12.80 2.66
CA LEU A 263 28.44 -11.99 2.88
C LEU A 263 29.53 -12.27 1.83
N LYS A 264 29.71 -13.53 1.44
CA LYS A 264 30.63 -13.92 0.36
C LYS A 264 30.19 -13.33 -0.98
N LEU A 265 28.88 -13.30 -1.25
CA LEU A 265 28.34 -12.68 -2.45
C LEU A 265 28.51 -11.16 -2.43
N ALA A 266 28.20 -10.50 -1.31
CA ALA A 266 28.36 -9.07 -1.12
C ALA A 266 29.82 -8.62 -1.28
N SER A 267 30.77 -9.33 -0.65
CA SER A 267 32.21 -9.05 -0.82
C SER A 267 32.70 -9.29 -2.25
N GLY A 268 32.13 -10.25 -2.98
CA GLY A 268 32.36 -10.41 -4.42
C GLY A 268 31.80 -9.24 -5.24
N LEU A 269 30.61 -8.73 -4.87
CA LEU A 269 29.96 -7.61 -5.55
C LEU A 269 30.84 -6.34 -5.54
N LEU A 270 31.56 -6.08 -4.45
CA LEU A 270 32.53 -4.98 -4.36
C LEU A 270 33.54 -4.98 -5.54
N VAL A 271 33.98 -6.16 -5.96
CA VAL A 271 34.95 -6.32 -7.06
C VAL A 271 34.25 -6.21 -8.42
N PHE A 272 33.07 -6.81 -8.56
CA PHE A 272 32.39 -6.96 -9.85
C PHE A 272 31.36 -5.87 -10.16
N ILE A 273 31.07 -4.93 -9.26
CA ILE A 273 30.01 -3.93 -9.46
C ILE A 273 30.18 -3.12 -10.74
N ASN A 274 31.41 -2.73 -11.08
CA ASN A 274 31.73 -1.98 -12.31
C ASN A 274 31.50 -2.81 -13.59
N SER A 275 31.44 -4.14 -13.49
CA SER A 275 31.12 -5.04 -14.60
C SER A 275 29.63 -5.35 -14.68
N CYS A 276 28.88 -5.17 -13.59
CA CYS A 276 27.44 -5.46 -13.50
C CYS A 276 26.57 -4.24 -13.79
N GLN A 277 27.05 -3.01 -13.53
CA GLN A 277 26.30 -1.80 -13.83
C GLN A 277 26.45 -1.41 -15.32
N PRO A 278 25.35 -1.07 -16.02
CA PRO A 278 25.45 -0.43 -17.32
C PRO A 278 26.20 0.90 -17.14
N GLN A 279 27.21 1.16 -17.98
CA GLN A 279 27.95 2.42 -17.91
C GLN A 279 26.97 3.58 -18.08
N GLN A 280 26.86 4.45 -17.07
CA GLN A 280 26.17 5.73 -17.23
C GLN A 280 26.84 6.48 -18.40
N PRO A 281 26.08 7.06 -19.34
CA PRO A 281 26.65 7.87 -20.38
C PRO A 281 27.38 9.05 -19.71
N VAL A 282 28.69 9.13 -19.97
CA VAL A 282 29.52 10.25 -19.56
C VAL A 282 28.91 11.51 -20.18
N ARG A 283 28.52 12.48 -19.34
CA ARG A 283 28.05 13.79 -19.83
C ARG A 283 29.17 14.39 -20.69
N PRO A 284 28.90 14.82 -21.94
CA PRO A 284 29.90 15.51 -22.73
C PRO A 284 30.34 16.77 -21.99
N ILE A 285 31.65 16.95 -21.88
CA ILE A 285 32.26 18.19 -21.41
C ILE A 285 31.95 19.26 -22.45
N ASP A 286 31.35 20.38 -22.02
CA ASP A 286 31.16 21.57 -22.84
C ASP A 286 32.53 22.14 -23.25
N GLU A 287 33.00 21.77 -24.44
CA GLU A 287 34.04 22.52 -25.14
C GLU A 287 33.38 23.47 -26.11
N LEU A 288 33.45 24.77 -25.77
CA LEU A 288 33.17 25.89 -26.66
C LEU A 288 33.93 25.72 -27.98
N ILE A 289 33.19 25.65 -29.09
CA ILE A 289 33.72 25.95 -30.42
C ILE A 289 32.80 26.99 -31.05
N ASP A 290 33.36 28.19 -31.22
CA ASP A 290 32.79 29.35 -31.92
C ASP A 290 32.29 28.99 -33.33
N PRO A 291 31.07 29.40 -33.74
CA PRO A 291 30.60 29.27 -35.10
C PRO A 291 30.75 30.61 -35.85
N GLN A 292 31.64 30.68 -36.84
CA GLN A 292 31.54 31.68 -37.91
C GLN A 292 31.92 31.10 -39.28
N ILE A 293 31.20 31.62 -40.30
CA ILE A 293 31.39 31.50 -41.77
C ILE A 293 30.63 30.30 -42.38
N ILE A 294 29.31 30.40 -42.64
CA ILE A 294 28.53 31.06 -43.73
C ILE A 294 28.74 30.46 -45.14
N THR A 295 27.60 30.19 -45.79
CA THR A 295 27.26 30.12 -47.24
C THR A 295 27.30 28.75 -47.92
N THR A 296 26.36 28.31 -48.78
CA THR A 296 25.05 28.78 -49.30
C THR A 296 24.51 27.68 -50.25
N ASN A 297 23.21 27.77 -50.60
CA ASN A 297 22.48 27.20 -51.76
C ASN A 297 21.70 25.89 -51.49
N GLU A 298 20.35 25.96 -51.36
CA GLU A 298 19.32 25.84 -52.45
C GLU A 298 19.20 24.37 -52.91
N GLU A 299 18.05 23.70 -53.06
CA GLU A 299 16.60 23.97 -53.04
C GLU A 299 15.89 22.59 -52.88
N ASP A 300 14.56 22.62 -52.83
CA ASP A 300 13.60 21.51 -53.07
C ASP A 300 12.98 20.70 -51.91
N SER A 301 11.72 21.10 -51.70
CA SER A 301 10.57 20.42 -51.12
C SER A 301 10.30 19.00 -51.61
N SER A 302 9.89 18.09 -50.71
CA SER A 302 8.56 17.46 -50.71
C SER A 302 8.44 16.23 -49.79
N ALA A 303 7.29 16.15 -49.12
CA ALA A 303 6.52 14.96 -48.77
C ALA A 303 7.12 13.85 -47.87
N ALA A 304 6.60 13.83 -46.64
CA ALA A 304 5.83 12.72 -46.06
C ALA A 304 6.45 11.30 -45.96
N PHE A 305 6.31 10.77 -44.74
CA PHE A 305 6.15 9.34 -44.43
C PHE A 305 7.42 8.47 -44.44
N ARG A 306 8.03 8.30 -43.26
CA ARG A 306 8.47 6.99 -42.73
C ARG A 306 8.95 7.12 -41.28
N SER A 307 8.07 6.76 -40.37
CA SER A 307 8.41 6.25 -39.04
C SER A 307 8.93 4.81 -39.17
N THR A 308 10.23 4.56 -39.01
CA THR A 308 10.74 3.23 -38.61
C THR A 308 12.20 3.29 -38.16
N SER A 309 12.43 2.93 -36.89
CA SER A 309 13.66 2.31 -36.34
C SER A 309 15.01 2.67 -36.99
N GLN A 310 15.74 3.62 -36.39
CA GLN A 310 17.20 3.62 -36.53
C GLN A 310 17.77 2.46 -35.68
N SER A 311 17.67 1.22 -36.17
CA SER A 311 18.53 0.14 -35.70
C SER A 311 19.96 0.54 -36.01
N SER A 312 20.83 0.59 -35.00
CA SER A 312 22.23 0.96 -35.21
C SER A 312 22.84 0.06 -36.29
N ARG A 313 23.77 0.60 -37.11
CA ARG A 313 24.44 -0.17 -38.18
C ARG A 313 25.06 -1.48 -37.65
N ASP A 314 25.39 -1.47 -36.36
CA ASP A 314 25.93 -2.59 -35.59
C ASP A 314 24.87 -3.67 -35.31
N GLU A 315 23.63 -3.30 -34.97
CA GLU A 315 22.51 -4.24 -34.78
C GLU A 315 22.17 -4.99 -36.07
N VAL A 316 22.14 -4.28 -37.21
CA VAL A 316 21.90 -4.90 -38.51
C VAL A 316 23.02 -5.89 -38.84
N TYR A 317 24.27 -5.50 -38.61
CA TYR A 317 25.41 -6.37 -38.85
C TYR A 317 25.43 -7.59 -37.90
N GLU A 318 25.10 -7.40 -36.63
CA GLU A 318 25.01 -8.47 -35.65
C GLU A 318 23.84 -9.42 -35.96
N TYR A 319 22.70 -8.91 -36.43
CA TYR A 319 21.55 -9.72 -36.85
C TYR A 319 21.86 -10.61 -38.06
N PHE A 320 22.40 -10.02 -39.13
CA PHE A 320 22.63 -10.76 -40.39
C PHE A 320 23.87 -11.65 -40.34
N PHE A 321 24.96 -11.20 -39.70
CA PHE A 321 26.24 -11.90 -39.72
C PHE A 321 26.57 -12.63 -38.42
N ARG A 322 25.75 -12.47 -37.37
CA ARG A 322 26.00 -13.00 -36.01
C ARG A 322 27.42 -12.70 -35.50
N ARG A 323 27.94 -11.54 -35.90
CA ARG A 323 29.30 -11.06 -35.60
C ARG A 323 29.23 -9.58 -35.26
N LYS A 324 30.07 -9.13 -34.33
CA LYS A 324 30.24 -7.70 -34.03
C LYS A 324 31.26 -7.10 -35.00
N ILE A 325 31.04 -5.87 -35.43
CA ILE A 325 32.01 -5.12 -36.24
C ILE A 325 33.28 -4.89 -35.39
N PRO A 326 34.49 -5.22 -35.88
CA PRO A 326 35.70 -4.97 -35.12
C PRO A 326 35.95 -3.46 -34.98
N ASN A 327 35.98 -2.96 -33.75
CA ASN A 327 36.30 -1.56 -33.44
C ASN A 327 37.69 -1.20 -33.96
N ASN A 328 37.75 -0.25 -34.89
CA ASN A 328 38.98 0.24 -35.48
C ASN A 328 39.62 1.34 -34.60
N GLU A 329 39.89 1.05 -33.32
CA GLU A 329 40.67 1.93 -32.44
C GLU A 329 42.08 1.37 -32.27
N ARG A 330 42.95 1.66 -33.25
CA ARG A 330 44.40 1.62 -33.05
C ARG A 330 44.87 2.93 -32.43
N ARG A 331 44.76 3.08 -31.11
CA ARG A 331 45.74 3.81 -30.29
C ARG A 331 45.82 3.15 -28.93
N VAL A 332 46.98 2.59 -28.62
CA VAL A 332 47.33 2.07 -27.30
C VAL A 332 47.64 3.26 -26.39
N PRO A 333 47.02 3.36 -25.21
CA PRO A 333 47.71 3.84 -24.03
C PRO A 333 47.87 2.68 -23.02
N VAL A 334 49.02 2.70 -22.38
CA VAL A 334 49.56 1.81 -21.34
C VAL A 334 48.47 1.11 -20.50
N PRO A 335 48.54 -0.23 -20.29
CA PRO A 335 47.56 -0.93 -19.48
C PRO A 335 47.76 -0.57 -18.01
N SER A 336 46.83 0.23 -17.47
CA SER A 336 46.63 0.28 -16.03
C SER A 336 46.17 -1.11 -15.57
N VAL A 337 46.80 -1.61 -14.51
CA VAL A 337 46.65 -2.97 -13.96
C VAL A 337 45.19 -3.32 -13.63
N SER A 338 44.30 -2.33 -13.55
CA SER A 338 42.86 -2.48 -13.35
C SER A 338 42.07 -3.01 -14.57
N LYS A 339 42.66 -3.12 -15.78
CA LYS A 339 41.97 -3.65 -16.97
C LYS A 339 42.38 -5.07 -17.40
N LEU A 340 43.28 -5.73 -16.66
CA LEU A 340 43.94 -6.97 -17.08
C LEU A 340 43.35 -8.27 -16.50
N ILE A 341 42.19 -8.22 -15.83
CA ILE A 341 41.50 -9.42 -15.40
C ILE A 341 40.06 -9.37 -15.93
N PHE A 342 39.62 -10.43 -16.60
CA PHE A 342 38.24 -10.71 -17.04
C PHE A 342 37.77 -10.27 -18.44
N LYS A 343 38.66 -10.15 -19.43
CA LYS A 343 38.25 -10.30 -20.84
C LYS A 343 38.34 -11.76 -21.33
N GLN A 344 37.96 -12.70 -20.47
CA GLN A 344 37.78 -14.11 -20.82
C GLN A 344 36.32 -14.51 -20.63
N ARG A 345 35.56 -14.35 -21.72
CA ARG A 345 34.85 -15.44 -22.37
C ARG A 345 34.38 -16.57 -21.42
N ASN A 346 33.41 -16.28 -20.57
CA ASN A 346 32.52 -17.27 -19.96
C ASN A 346 31.11 -16.69 -19.96
N GLY A 347 30.13 -17.49 -20.36
CA GLY A 347 28.74 -17.05 -20.52
C GLY A 347 28.20 -16.38 -19.27
N ASN A 348 27.33 -15.39 -19.48
CA ASN A 348 26.67 -14.48 -18.51
C ASN A 348 25.94 -15.13 -17.30
N ARG A 349 26.14 -16.42 -16.98
CA ARG A 349 25.51 -17.10 -15.85
C ARG A 349 26.18 -16.78 -14.50
N ASP A 350 27.49 -16.53 -14.47
CA ASP A 350 28.22 -16.32 -13.21
C ASP A 350 28.06 -14.91 -12.62
N LEU A 351 27.65 -13.93 -13.45
CA LEU A 351 27.35 -12.56 -13.03
C LEU A 351 25.89 -12.36 -12.62
N ALA A 352 24.99 -13.27 -12.98
CA ALA A 352 23.55 -13.18 -12.67
C ALA A 352 23.28 -13.05 -11.16
N ARG A 353 24.02 -13.81 -10.33
CA ARG A 353 23.93 -13.70 -8.86
C ARG A 353 24.26 -12.31 -8.31
N TYR A 354 25.08 -11.53 -9.01
CA TYR A 354 25.40 -10.15 -8.62
C TYR A 354 24.36 -9.17 -9.15
N THR A 355 23.72 -9.46 -10.30
CA THR A 355 22.62 -8.64 -10.80
C THR A 355 21.38 -8.76 -9.93
N ASP A 356 21.12 -9.93 -9.34
CA ASP A 356 20.01 -10.13 -8.39
C ASP A 356 20.16 -9.25 -7.14
N LEU A 357 21.39 -9.05 -6.64
CA LEU A 357 21.67 -8.12 -5.53
C LEU A 357 21.47 -6.64 -5.91
N LEU A 358 21.55 -6.30 -7.20
CA LEU A 358 21.39 -4.93 -7.68
C LEU A 358 19.95 -4.60 -8.08
N ASP A 359 19.08 -5.62 -8.20
CA ASP A 359 17.69 -5.49 -8.64
C ASP A 359 16.88 -4.57 -7.71
N SER A 360 16.05 -3.70 -8.29
CA SER A 360 15.16 -2.80 -7.56
C SER A 360 14.05 -3.55 -6.83
N ARG A 361 13.71 -4.78 -7.26
CA ARG A 361 12.74 -5.65 -6.56
C ARG A 361 13.07 -5.88 -5.09
N ARG A 362 14.35 -5.80 -4.73
CA ARG A 362 14.82 -5.94 -3.34
C ARG A 362 14.22 -4.89 -2.39
N TRP A 363 13.92 -3.68 -2.88
CA TRP A 363 13.26 -2.65 -2.08
C TRP A 363 11.85 -3.06 -1.66
N TYR A 364 11.11 -3.70 -2.56
CA TYR A 364 9.77 -4.22 -2.26
C TYR A 364 9.85 -5.41 -1.29
N THR A 365 10.78 -6.36 -1.50
CA THR A 365 10.98 -7.48 -0.57
C THR A 365 11.39 -7.00 0.82
N LEU A 366 12.27 -5.99 0.91
CA LEU A 366 12.66 -5.38 2.18
C LEU A 366 11.47 -4.69 2.85
N ASN A 367 10.63 -4.00 2.08
CA ASN A 367 9.41 -3.40 2.58
C ASN A 367 8.41 -4.44 3.10
N GLU A 368 8.24 -5.57 2.42
CA GLU A 368 7.40 -6.67 2.90
C GLU A 368 7.92 -7.25 4.22
N LEU A 369 9.24 -7.45 4.34
CA LEU A 369 9.87 -7.89 5.59
C LEU A 369 9.66 -6.87 6.71
N PHE A 370 9.87 -5.58 6.44
CA PHE A 370 9.61 -4.52 7.39
C PHE A 370 8.16 -4.50 7.85
N THR A 371 7.22 -4.50 6.90
CA THR A 371 5.78 -4.45 7.18
C THR A 371 5.35 -5.66 8.01
N LYS A 372 5.90 -6.84 7.73
CA LYS A 372 5.71 -8.06 8.52
C LYS A 372 6.13 -7.89 9.97
N GLU A 373 7.36 -7.45 10.22
CA GLU A 373 7.86 -7.27 11.59
C GLU A 373 7.12 -6.16 12.34
N TYR A 374 6.82 -5.06 11.65
CA TYR A 374 6.07 -3.95 12.23
C TYR A 374 4.67 -4.38 12.64
N TYR A 375 3.95 -5.08 11.75
CA TYR A 375 2.58 -5.51 12.02
C TYR A 375 2.54 -6.58 13.10
N LEU A 376 3.51 -7.50 13.13
CA LEU A 376 3.68 -8.45 14.23
C LEU A 376 3.90 -7.78 15.58
N MET A 377 4.66 -6.67 15.62
CA MET A 377 4.93 -5.94 16.86
C MET A 377 3.66 -5.34 17.47
N TYR A 378 2.75 -4.85 16.64
CA TYR A 378 1.53 -4.17 17.06
C TYR A 378 0.26 -5.04 16.96
N GLY A 379 0.36 -6.27 16.44
CA GLY A 379 -0.79 -7.17 16.20
C GLY A 379 -1.74 -6.67 15.10
N ILE A 380 -1.19 -5.98 14.09
CA ILE A 380 -1.96 -5.43 12.97
C ILE A 380 -2.18 -6.53 11.91
N SER A 381 -3.36 -6.60 11.30
CA SER A 381 -3.58 -7.51 10.16
C SER A 381 -2.73 -7.12 8.96
N HIS A 382 -2.18 -8.12 8.27
CA HIS A 382 -1.69 -7.98 6.91
C HIS A 382 -2.79 -7.86 5.88
N SER A 383 -3.97 -8.42 6.15
CA SER A 383 -5.12 -8.28 5.27
C SER A 383 -5.80 -6.95 5.47
N GLU A 384 -6.26 -6.37 4.37
CA GLU A 384 -7.02 -5.12 4.38
C GLU A 384 -8.51 -5.47 4.49
N PRO A 385 -9.17 -5.19 5.63
CA PRO A 385 -10.53 -5.69 5.87
C PRO A 385 -11.55 -5.17 4.86
N LEU A 386 -11.36 -3.93 4.38
CA LEU A 386 -12.19 -3.35 3.31
C LEU A 386 -12.18 -4.21 2.05
N LEU A 387 -10.99 -4.57 1.56
CA LEU A 387 -10.86 -5.40 0.36
C LEU A 387 -11.38 -6.81 0.59
N MET A 388 -11.21 -7.37 1.79
CA MET A 388 -11.78 -8.67 2.12
C MET A 388 -13.31 -8.65 2.06
N TYR A 389 -13.97 -7.68 2.70
CA TYR A 389 -15.42 -7.59 2.69
C TYR A 389 -15.97 -7.29 1.30
N LEU A 390 -15.29 -6.42 0.55
CA LEU A 390 -15.67 -6.13 -0.83
C LEU A 390 -15.55 -7.40 -1.70
N SER A 391 -14.45 -8.15 -1.56
CA SER A 391 -14.23 -9.40 -2.29
C SER A 391 -15.29 -10.45 -1.95
N LEU A 392 -15.64 -10.59 -0.67
CA LEU A 392 -16.71 -11.48 -0.22
C LEU A 392 -18.07 -11.05 -0.78
N GLY A 393 -18.41 -9.76 -0.67
CA GLY A 393 -19.64 -9.19 -1.20
C GLY A 393 -19.77 -9.41 -2.71
N ILE A 394 -18.76 -9.03 -3.48
CA ILE A 394 -18.72 -9.24 -4.93
C ILE A 394 -18.87 -10.73 -5.26
N SER A 395 -18.18 -11.63 -4.56
CA SER A 395 -18.28 -13.08 -4.81
C SER A 395 -19.69 -13.63 -4.61
N THR A 396 -20.47 -13.06 -3.68
CA THR A 396 -21.87 -13.46 -3.47
C THR A 396 -22.82 -12.95 -4.56
N LEU A 397 -22.45 -11.89 -5.27
CA LEU A 397 -23.23 -11.30 -6.35
C LEU A 397 -22.77 -11.75 -7.75
N LYS A 398 -21.51 -12.19 -7.87
CA LYS A 398 -20.88 -12.55 -9.15
C LYS A 398 -21.52 -13.83 -9.69
N THR A 399 -22.25 -13.69 -10.79
CA THR A 399 -22.83 -14.83 -11.53
C THR A 399 -21.95 -15.21 -12.72
N ARG A 400 -22.21 -16.39 -13.31
CA ARG A 400 -21.49 -16.85 -14.52
C ARG A 400 -21.64 -15.91 -15.72
N GLU A 401 -22.69 -15.10 -15.73
CA GLU A 401 -22.95 -14.11 -16.78
C GLU A 401 -22.12 -12.82 -16.59
N CYS A 402 -21.66 -12.54 -15.36
CA CYS A 402 -20.88 -11.34 -15.10
C CYS A 402 -19.59 -11.32 -15.92
N LEU A 403 -19.17 -10.11 -16.34
CA LEU A 403 -17.93 -9.85 -17.08
C LEU A 403 -17.84 -10.51 -18.47
N HIS A 404 -18.95 -11.02 -19.00
CA HIS A 404 -19.02 -11.50 -20.37
C HIS A 404 -19.52 -10.38 -21.29
N GLU A 405 -18.77 -10.10 -22.34
CA GLU A 405 -19.23 -9.24 -23.43
C GLU A 405 -20.24 -10.03 -24.27
N ARG A 406 -21.50 -9.57 -24.28
CA ARG A 406 -22.52 -10.13 -25.17
C ARG A 406 -22.43 -9.43 -26.52
N GLU A 407 -22.09 -10.17 -27.56
CA GLU A 407 -22.22 -9.71 -28.93
C GLU A 407 -23.71 -9.65 -29.30
N VAL A 408 -24.30 -8.45 -29.25
CA VAL A 408 -25.67 -8.22 -29.69
C VAL A 408 -25.63 -7.88 -31.19
N PRO A 409 -26.27 -8.66 -32.07
CA PRO A 409 -26.29 -8.38 -33.51
C PRO A 409 -26.85 -6.99 -33.78
N THR A 410 -26.18 -6.16 -34.58
CA THR A 410 -26.71 -4.84 -34.98
C THR A 410 -27.85 -4.99 -35.99
N SER A 411 -28.86 -4.13 -35.85
CA SER A 411 -30.01 -4.04 -36.76
C SER A 411 -29.79 -2.93 -37.79
N ASP A 412 -30.55 -2.97 -38.88
CA ASP A 412 -30.62 -1.88 -39.86
C ASP A 412 -31.18 -0.56 -39.27
N LYS A 413 -31.72 -0.61 -38.05
CA LYS A 413 -32.32 0.54 -37.33
C LYS A 413 -31.49 0.92 -36.09
N PRO A 414 -30.63 1.95 -36.17
CA PRO A 414 -29.79 2.35 -35.04
C PRO A 414 -30.58 2.91 -33.84
N GLU A 415 -31.77 3.47 -34.06
CA GLU A 415 -32.64 3.97 -32.98
C GLU A 415 -33.19 2.84 -32.11
N LEU A 416 -33.55 1.71 -32.73
CA LEU A 416 -33.99 0.50 -32.03
C LEU A 416 -32.84 -0.10 -31.23
N ASP A 417 -31.65 -0.15 -31.82
CA ASP A 417 -30.45 -0.68 -31.16
C ASP A 417 -30.06 0.15 -29.93
N ASN A 418 -30.12 1.48 -30.04
CA ASN A 418 -29.87 2.37 -28.92
C ASN A 418 -30.91 2.20 -27.81
N TYR A 419 -32.20 2.08 -28.14
CA TYR A 419 -33.26 1.85 -27.16
C TYR A 419 -33.07 0.52 -26.43
N LEU A 420 -32.84 -0.58 -27.17
CA LEU A 420 -32.63 -1.89 -26.59
C LEU A 420 -31.38 -1.94 -25.71
N ALA A 421 -30.26 -1.36 -26.16
CA ALA A 421 -29.02 -1.34 -25.39
C ALA A 421 -29.16 -0.54 -24.10
N LYS A 422 -29.83 0.62 -24.13
CA LYS A 422 -29.88 1.56 -23.00
C LYS A 422 -31.02 1.28 -22.02
N ASP A 423 -32.20 0.93 -22.50
CA ASP A 423 -33.42 0.86 -21.67
C ASP A 423 -33.85 -0.58 -21.35
N VAL A 424 -33.36 -1.58 -22.09
CA VAL A 424 -33.79 -2.98 -21.95
C VAL A 424 -32.66 -3.90 -21.50
N LEU A 425 -31.52 -3.85 -22.18
CA LEU A 425 -30.36 -4.72 -21.94
C LEU A 425 -29.34 -4.09 -20.98
N ALA A 426 -29.45 -2.81 -20.68
CA ALA A 426 -28.58 -2.15 -19.71
C ALA A 426 -28.78 -2.78 -18.33
N THR A 427 -27.81 -3.60 -17.93
CA THR A 427 -27.78 -4.14 -16.58
C THR A 427 -27.02 -3.17 -15.68
N THR A 428 -27.67 -2.70 -14.62
CA THR A 428 -27.01 -2.03 -13.49
C THR A 428 -26.37 -3.07 -12.56
N CYS A 429 -25.59 -4.00 -13.15
CA CYS A 429 -24.94 -5.05 -12.39
C CYS A 429 -23.77 -4.43 -11.60
N PRO A 430 -23.80 -4.43 -10.26
CA PRO A 430 -22.75 -3.82 -9.44
C PRO A 430 -21.40 -4.53 -9.57
N VAL A 431 -21.39 -5.78 -10.07
CA VAL A 431 -20.16 -6.56 -10.29
C VAL A 431 -19.49 -6.21 -11.61
N CYS A 432 -20.27 -5.83 -12.61
CA CYS A 432 -19.78 -5.56 -13.97
C CYS A 432 -19.45 -4.08 -14.21
N THR A 433 -19.64 -3.20 -13.22
CA THR A 433 -19.25 -1.79 -13.38
C THR A 433 -17.74 -1.68 -13.47
N ASP A 434 -17.26 -0.65 -14.17
CA ASP A 434 -15.82 -0.47 -14.45
C ASP A 434 -14.99 -0.38 -13.16
N GLU A 435 -15.57 0.13 -12.07
CA GLU A 435 -14.89 0.25 -10.78
C GLU A 435 -14.63 -1.11 -10.11
N PHE A 436 -15.55 -2.07 -10.27
CA PHE A 436 -15.46 -3.38 -9.61
C PHE A 436 -15.02 -4.50 -10.55
N ALA A 437 -15.13 -4.34 -11.87
CA ALA A 437 -14.86 -5.39 -12.86
C ALA A 437 -13.43 -5.95 -12.75
N SER A 438 -12.45 -5.07 -12.47
CA SER A 438 -11.04 -5.46 -12.30
C SER A 438 -10.83 -6.40 -11.11
N ILE A 439 -11.42 -6.07 -9.95
CA ILE A 439 -11.37 -6.88 -8.73
C ILE A 439 -12.22 -8.14 -8.90
N ALA A 440 -13.39 -8.01 -9.54
CA ALA A 440 -14.34 -9.10 -9.72
C ALA A 440 -13.79 -10.23 -10.60
N LYS A 441 -12.87 -9.96 -11.53
CA LYS A 441 -12.37 -10.93 -12.51
C LYS A 441 -11.87 -12.22 -11.88
N ASP A 442 -11.02 -12.12 -10.87
CA ASP A 442 -10.35 -13.26 -10.25
C ASP A 442 -11.14 -13.89 -9.08
N LEU A 443 -12.30 -13.32 -8.73
CA LEU A 443 -13.14 -13.82 -7.64
C LEU A 443 -14.00 -15.04 -8.05
N PRO A 444 -14.35 -15.93 -7.11
CA PRO A 444 -15.24 -17.05 -7.39
C PRO A 444 -16.66 -16.58 -7.73
N TYR A 445 -17.40 -17.45 -8.42
CA TYR A 445 -18.82 -17.24 -8.69
C TYR A 445 -19.68 -17.67 -7.50
N ALA A 446 -20.80 -16.99 -7.31
CA ALA A 446 -21.81 -17.35 -6.33
C ALA A 446 -22.33 -18.78 -6.59
N HIS A 447 -22.39 -19.58 -5.53
CA HIS A 447 -22.91 -20.94 -5.61
C HIS A 447 -24.43 -20.94 -5.42
N HIS A 448 -25.16 -20.87 -6.53
CA HIS A 448 -26.62 -21.03 -6.51
C HIS A 448 -26.99 -22.51 -6.66
N THR A 449 -27.57 -23.10 -5.61
CA THR A 449 -28.09 -24.48 -5.63
C THR A 449 -29.44 -24.62 -6.33
N GLN A 450 -30.18 -23.51 -6.43
CA GLN A 450 -31.53 -23.47 -6.99
C GLN A 450 -31.58 -22.41 -8.10
N SER A 451 -32.03 -22.83 -9.27
CA SER A 451 -32.38 -21.91 -10.35
C SER A 451 -33.67 -21.18 -9.99
N LYS A 452 -33.65 -19.85 -10.06
CA LYS A 452 -34.84 -19.02 -9.83
C LYS A 452 -35.40 -18.58 -11.18
N LEU A 453 -36.54 -19.16 -11.57
CA LEU A 453 -37.26 -18.77 -12.78
C LEU A 453 -38.17 -17.57 -12.51
N PHE A 454 -38.56 -16.89 -13.59
CA PHE A 454 -39.58 -15.83 -13.55
C PHE A 454 -40.95 -16.40 -13.12
N GLU A 455 -41.89 -15.53 -12.77
CA GLU A 455 -43.26 -15.99 -12.45
C GLU A 455 -43.95 -16.62 -13.65
N ASN A 456 -43.70 -16.11 -14.86
CA ASN A 456 -44.34 -16.58 -16.10
C ASN A 456 -43.27 -16.88 -17.17
N PRO A 457 -42.41 -17.89 -16.99
CA PRO A 457 -41.26 -18.12 -17.86
C PRO A 457 -41.70 -18.76 -19.18
N VAL A 458 -41.35 -18.14 -20.30
CA VAL A 458 -41.56 -18.64 -21.66
C VAL A 458 -40.24 -18.71 -22.40
N MET A 459 -40.03 -19.80 -23.12
CA MET A 459 -38.88 -20.00 -23.99
C MET A 459 -39.28 -19.70 -25.44
N LEU A 460 -38.49 -18.84 -26.10
CA LEU A 460 -38.60 -18.56 -27.52
C LEU A 460 -37.94 -19.68 -28.35
N PRO A 461 -38.23 -19.80 -29.66
CA PRO A 461 -37.67 -20.85 -30.53
C PRO A 461 -36.13 -20.86 -30.62
N ASN A 462 -35.46 -19.74 -30.33
CA ASN A 462 -34.01 -19.64 -30.25
C ASN A 462 -33.42 -20.15 -28.92
N GLY A 463 -34.25 -20.56 -27.96
CA GLY A 463 -33.85 -21.05 -26.65
C GLY A 463 -33.75 -19.97 -25.57
N ASN A 464 -33.94 -18.69 -25.89
CA ASN A 464 -33.92 -17.62 -24.88
C ASN A 464 -35.18 -17.67 -24.01
N ILE A 465 -35.01 -17.48 -22.70
CA ILE A 465 -36.10 -17.55 -21.71
C ILE A 465 -36.38 -16.18 -21.13
N TYR A 466 -37.65 -15.77 -21.16
CA TYR A 466 -38.11 -14.47 -20.67
C TYR A 466 -39.37 -14.61 -19.81
N ASP A 467 -39.70 -13.55 -19.07
CA ASP A 467 -41.03 -13.43 -18.48
C ASP A 467 -42.04 -12.99 -19.57
N ALA A 468 -43.11 -13.77 -19.75
CA ALA A 468 -44.10 -13.55 -20.79
C ALA A 468 -44.78 -12.17 -20.69
N LYS A 469 -45.05 -11.68 -19.47
CA LYS A 469 -45.69 -10.37 -19.28
C LYS A 469 -44.72 -9.25 -19.65
N LYS A 470 -43.45 -9.37 -19.25
CA LYS A 470 -42.41 -8.39 -19.61
C LYS A 470 -42.18 -8.33 -21.10
N LEU A 471 -42.13 -9.48 -21.78
CA LEU A 471 -41.95 -9.56 -23.23
C LEU A 471 -43.09 -8.88 -24.00
N LYS A 472 -44.35 -9.10 -23.58
CA LYS A 472 -45.53 -8.42 -24.14
C LYS A 472 -45.51 -6.91 -23.88
N SER A 473 -45.09 -6.50 -22.68
CA SER A 473 -44.96 -5.07 -22.35
C SER A 473 -43.88 -4.38 -23.17
N LEU A 474 -42.79 -5.10 -23.51
CA LEU A 474 -41.76 -4.59 -24.39
C LEU A 474 -42.30 -4.44 -25.83
N ALA A 475 -43.03 -5.43 -26.34
CA ALA A 475 -43.62 -5.36 -27.67
C ALA A 475 -44.57 -4.16 -27.83
N SER A 476 -45.42 -3.89 -26.83
CA SER A 476 -46.31 -2.73 -26.86
C SER A 476 -45.54 -1.41 -26.74
N ALA A 477 -44.49 -1.35 -25.92
CA ALA A 477 -43.62 -0.18 -25.82
C ALA A 477 -42.90 0.12 -27.15
N LEU A 478 -42.37 -0.89 -27.84
CA LEU A 478 -41.71 -0.75 -29.13
C LEU A 478 -42.66 -0.23 -30.23
N ASN A 479 -43.92 -0.72 -30.25
CA ASN A 479 -44.96 -0.22 -31.16
C ASN A 479 -45.34 1.23 -30.85
N ASN A 480 -45.53 1.58 -29.58
CA ASN A 480 -45.87 2.94 -29.15
C ASN A 480 -44.76 3.95 -29.49
N ALA A 481 -43.49 3.54 -29.34
CA ALA A 481 -42.32 4.32 -29.71
C ALA A 481 -42.04 4.32 -31.23
N LYS A 482 -42.84 3.60 -32.04
CA LYS A 482 -42.66 3.42 -33.49
C LYS A 482 -41.30 2.83 -33.89
N LEU A 483 -40.66 2.09 -32.98
CA LEU A 483 -39.34 1.46 -33.21
C LEU A 483 -39.49 0.12 -33.96
N ALA A 484 -40.60 -0.59 -33.73
CA ALA A 484 -40.99 -1.81 -34.43
C ALA A 484 -42.47 -1.76 -34.87
N ASN A 485 -42.82 -2.54 -35.89
CA ASN A 485 -44.20 -2.76 -36.33
C ASN A 485 -44.58 -4.22 -36.06
N LEU A 486 -44.95 -4.51 -34.82
CA LEU A 486 -45.33 -5.85 -34.36
C LEU A 486 -46.86 -5.99 -34.37
N LYS A 487 -47.39 -7.12 -34.82
CA LYS A 487 -48.82 -7.44 -34.67
C LYS A 487 -49.14 -7.79 -33.20
N ASP A 488 -50.42 -7.80 -32.85
CA ASP A 488 -50.90 -8.10 -31.48
C ASP A 488 -50.42 -9.44 -30.89
N PHE A 489 -49.98 -10.39 -31.73
CA PHE A 489 -49.49 -11.73 -31.33
C PHE A 489 -48.03 -11.97 -31.72
N GLU A 490 -47.27 -10.91 -31.98
CA GLU A 490 -45.85 -10.96 -32.34
C GLU A 490 -45.03 -10.23 -31.28
N VAL A 491 -43.91 -10.83 -30.89
CA VAL A 491 -42.92 -10.24 -29.98
C VAL A 491 -41.57 -10.20 -30.67
N MET A 492 -40.75 -9.22 -30.30
CA MET A 492 -39.35 -9.18 -30.70
C MET A 492 -38.49 -9.66 -29.54
N ASP A 493 -37.54 -10.56 -29.82
CA ASP A 493 -36.52 -10.90 -28.84
C ASP A 493 -35.52 -9.72 -28.71
N PRO A 494 -35.28 -9.19 -27.51
CA PRO A 494 -34.36 -8.07 -27.31
C PRO A 494 -32.89 -8.40 -27.63
N ILE A 495 -32.50 -9.68 -27.62
CA ILE A 495 -31.11 -10.12 -27.86
C ILE A 495 -30.87 -10.36 -29.35
N ASP A 496 -31.62 -11.25 -30.00
CA ASP A 496 -31.38 -11.60 -31.42
C ASP A 496 -32.19 -10.76 -32.42
N LYS A 497 -33.11 -9.92 -31.91
CA LYS A 497 -33.95 -8.96 -32.66
C LYS A 497 -34.88 -9.63 -33.68
N LYS A 498 -35.06 -10.96 -33.60
CA LYS A 498 -36.02 -11.68 -34.43
C LYS A 498 -37.43 -11.57 -33.85
N ILE A 499 -38.40 -11.64 -34.76
CA ILE A 499 -39.82 -11.58 -34.43
C ILE A 499 -40.35 -13.00 -34.32
N TYR A 500 -41.02 -13.30 -33.22
CA TYR A 500 -41.61 -14.60 -32.93
C TYR A 500 -43.11 -14.45 -32.66
N SER A 501 -43.90 -15.47 -33.05
CA SER A 501 -45.32 -15.50 -32.73
C SER A 501 -45.55 -16.09 -31.34
N GLU A 502 -46.54 -15.59 -30.60
CA GLU A 502 -46.91 -16.14 -29.28
C GLU A 502 -47.27 -17.63 -29.32
N LYS A 503 -47.70 -18.17 -30.48
CA LYS A 503 -48.00 -19.59 -30.65
C LYS A 503 -46.77 -20.49 -30.59
N GLU A 504 -45.59 -19.92 -30.78
CA GLU A 504 -44.31 -20.64 -30.80
C GLU A 504 -43.65 -20.68 -29.40
N PHE A 505 -44.27 -20.05 -28.40
CA PHE A 505 -43.73 -20.02 -27.05
C PHE A 505 -43.89 -21.38 -26.37
N ILE A 506 -42.84 -21.79 -25.66
CA ILE A 506 -42.87 -22.97 -24.81
C ILE A 506 -42.89 -22.49 -23.35
N THR A 507 -43.98 -22.76 -22.64
CA THR A 507 -44.07 -22.47 -21.20
C THR A 507 -43.11 -23.36 -20.44
N MET A 508 -42.22 -22.76 -19.65
CA MET A 508 -41.25 -23.50 -18.86
C MET A 508 -41.80 -23.74 -17.45
N TYR A 509 -41.47 -24.89 -16.87
CA TYR A 509 -41.77 -25.19 -15.47
C TYR A 509 -40.46 -25.50 -14.74
N PRO A 510 -40.27 -25.02 -13.49
CA PRO A 510 -39.13 -25.44 -12.68
C PRO A 510 -39.20 -26.95 -12.49
N THR A 511 -38.14 -27.66 -12.91
CA THR A 511 -37.95 -29.09 -12.69
C THR A 511 -37.25 -29.37 -11.38
#